data_AF-A0A2X2E2P3-F1
#
_entry.id   AF-A0A2X2E2P3-F1
#
_cell.length_a   1.000
_cell.length_b   1.000
_cell.length_c   1.000
_cell.angle_alpha   90.00
_cell.angle_beta   90.00
_cell.angle_gamma   90.00
#
_symmetry.space_group_name_H-M   'P 1'
#
loop_
_entity.id
_entity.type
_entity.pdbx_description
1 polymer ?
#
loop_
_entity_poly.entity_id
_entity_poly.type
_entity_poly.pdbx_seq_one_letter_code
_entity_poly.pdbx_strand_id
1 'polypeptide(L)'
;MLLVFFYHHAYAFYISADISSMESGEPFFSKPYINDTKKTNLYTFSVYQIDRPGYQEQGTPIQNGEILFTPLKKILLPGEQEFFKIFYRGEADEKERYYKIIISETPLDIRNDEGQKKQPLFYPTVSLETYFVVRPKDPDFKYDLNINQGILKKYRQYLF
;
A
#
# COMPACT_ATOMS: atom_id res chain seq x y z
N MET A 1 -45.01 24.39 -4.02
CA MET A 1 -44.23 23.16 -4.31
C MET A 1 -42.80 23.44 -3.91
N LEU A 2 -42.33 22.89 -2.77
CA LEU A 2 -41.01 23.17 -2.22
C LEU A 2 -40.04 22.06 -2.67
N LEU A 3 -39.08 22.41 -3.51
CA LEU A 3 -38.10 21.48 -4.08
C LEU A 3 -36.93 21.37 -3.11
N VAL A 4 -36.82 20.23 -2.41
CA VAL A 4 -35.71 19.96 -1.49
C VAL A 4 -34.56 19.36 -2.30
N PHE A 5 -33.48 20.11 -2.45
CA PHE A 5 -32.23 19.62 -3.03
C PHE A 5 -31.48 18.76 -1.99
N PHE A 6 -31.39 17.46 -2.24
CA PHE A 6 -30.53 16.56 -1.47
C PHE A 6 -29.07 16.73 -1.89
N TYR A 7 -28.31 17.50 -1.12
CA TYR A 7 -26.86 17.54 -1.25
C TYR A 7 -26.26 16.19 -0.84
N HIS A 8 -25.87 15.38 -1.82
CA HIS A 8 -25.09 14.18 -1.58
C HIS A 8 -23.63 14.59 -1.38
N HIS A 9 -23.10 14.36 -0.18
CA HIS A 9 -21.67 14.46 0.06
C HIS A 9 -20.97 13.24 -0.54
N ALA A 10 -20.21 13.46 -1.61
CA ALA A 10 -19.26 12.48 -2.11
C ALA A 10 -17.95 12.65 -1.32
N TYR A 11 -17.52 11.59 -0.65
CA TYR A 11 -16.19 11.50 -0.06
C TYR A 11 -15.33 10.71 -1.03
N ALA A 12 -14.25 11.31 -1.51
CA ALA A 12 -13.27 10.65 -2.36
C ALA A 12 -11.96 10.57 -1.58
N PHE A 13 -11.40 9.38 -1.51
CA PHE A 13 -10.05 9.16 -1.01
C PHE A 13 -9.09 9.30 -2.20
N TYR A 14 -8.05 10.11 -2.07
CA TYR A 14 -7.04 10.21 -3.12
C TYR A 14 -6.21 8.92 -3.13
N ILE A 15 -6.50 8.04 -4.09
CA ILE A 15 -5.83 6.75 -4.24
C ILE A 15 -4.90 6.82 -5.45
N SER A 16 -3.62 7.10 -5.21
CA SER A 16 -2.60 6.71 -6.18
C SER A 16 -2.42 5.18 -6.05
N ALA A 17 -2.99 4.40 -6.96
CA ALA A 17 -2.64 2.98 -7.11
C ALA A 17 -1.21 2.92 -7.66
N ASP A 18 -0.24 3.00 -6.75
CA ASP A 18 1.16 3.22 -7.09
C ASP A 18 1.98 2.02 -6.67
N ILE A 19 2.49 1.29 -7.67
CA ILE A 19 3.42 0.18 -7.46
C ILE A 19 4.77 0.79 -7.11
N SER A 20 5.30 0.43 -5.95
CA SER A 20 6.62 0.91 -5.51
C SER A 20 7.67 -0.19 -5.69
N SER A 21 8.90 0.19 -6.02
CA SER A 21 10.04 -0.72 -6.04
C SER A 21 11.13 -0.25 -5.09
N MET A 22 11.94 -1.21 -4.64
CA MET A 22 13.24 -0.95 -4.03
C MET A 22 14.30 -1.53 -4.95
N GLU A 23 15.20 -0.66 -5.40
CA GLU A 23 16.23 -1.01 -6.37
C GLU A 23 17.41 -1.73 -5.69
N SER A 24 18.25 -2.38 -6.51
CA SER A 24 19.45 -3.05 -6.00
C SER A 24 20.35 -2.07 -5.25
N GLY A 25 20.78 -2.47 -4.06
CA GLY A 25 21.70 -1.68 -3.22
C GLY A 25 21.03 -0.62 -2.36
N GLU A 26 19.73 -0.38 -2.50
CA GLU A 26 19.02 0.53 -1.61
C GLU A 26 18.89 -0.06 -0.20
N PRO A 27 19.23 0.70 0.86
CA PRO A 27 19.20 0.19 2.23
C PRO A 27 17.78 0.09 2.78
N PHE A 28 16.86 0.91 2.29
CA PHE A 28 15.45 0.93 2.65
C PHE A 28 14.64 1.73 1.63
N PHE A 29 13.35 1.43 1.55
CA PHE A 29 12.36 2.24 0.84
C PHE A 29 11.58 3.11 1.82
N SER A 30 11.18 4.32 1.42
CA SER A 30 10.30 5.15 2.23
C SER A 30 9.32 5.98 1.39
N LYS A 31 8.08 6.09 1.87
CA LYS A 31 7.03 6.90 1.24
C LYS A 31 6.20 7.63 2.30
N PRO A 32 5.90 8.93 2.11
CA PRO A 32 5.02 9.67 3.00
C PRO A 32 3.56 9.28 2.76
N TYR A 33 2.79 9.23 3.85
CA TYR A 33 1.34 9.10 3.86
C TYR A 33 0.77 10.22 4.72
N ILE A 34 -0.20 10.96 4.17
CA ILE A 34 -0.84 12.11 4.80
C ILE A 34 -2.28 11.78 5.15
N ASN A 35 -2.74 12.22 6.32
CA ASN A 35 -4.15 12.26 6.62
C ASN A 35 -4.77 13.50 5.95
N ASP A 36 -5.30 13.32 4.74
CA ASP A 36 -5.97 14.35 3.97
C ASP A 36 -7.43 14.59 4.40
N THR A 37 -7.91 13.86 5.41
CA THR A 37 -9.25 14.02 5.97
C THR A 37 -9.31 15.13 7.02
N LYS A 38 -10.54 15.50 7.41
CA LYS A 38 -10.79 16.45 8.50
C LYS A 38 -10.85 15.80 9.88
N LYS A 39 -10.62 14.49 10.00
CA LYS A 39 -10.74 13.72 11.24
C LYS A 39 -9.38 13.19 11.68
N THR A 40 -9.24 12.91 12.98
CA THR A 40 -8.12 12.14 13.50
C THR A 40 -8.33 10.67 13.12
N ASN A 41 -7.36 10.07 12.44
CA ASN A 41 -7.47 8.72 11.93
C ASN A 41 -6.37 7.82 12.48
N LEU A 42 -6.72 6.56 12.74
CA LEU A 42 -5.77 5.49 12.97
C LEU A 42 -5.41 4.87 11.62
N TYR A 43 -4.12 4.93 11.29
CA TYR A 43 -3.54 4.20 10.17
C TYR A 43 -2.93 2.91 10.68
N THR A 44 -3.17 1.80 9.98
CA THR A 44 -2.50 0.51 10.21
C THR A 44 -1.88 0.02 8.91
N PHE A 45 -0.66 -0.51 9.00
CA PHE A 45 0.10 -1.00 7.86
C PHE A 45 0.35 -2.49 8.03
N SER A 46 0.18 -3.24 6.95
CA SER A 46 0.45 -4.68 6.90
C SER A 46 1.15 -5.02 5.59
N VAL A 47 2.04 -6.01 5.65
CA VAL A 47 2.82 -6.45 4.48
C VAL A 47 2.78 -7.97 4.43
N TYR A 48 2.50 -8.51 3.24
CA TYR A 48 2.48 -9.95 2.98
C TYR A 48 3.33 -10.24 1.75
N GLN A 49 4.07 -11.34 1.76
CA GLN A 49 4.75 -11.80 0.56
C GLN A 49 3.73 -12.44 -0.38
N ILE A 50 3.88 -12.21 -1.68
CA ILE A 50 3.04 -12.83 -2.71
C ILE A 50 3.94 -13.48 -3.77
N ASP A 51 3.44 -14.53 -4.41
CA ASP A 51 4.15 -15.21 -5.50
C ASP A 51 4.27 -14.30 -6.74
N ARG A 52 3.22 -13.52 -7.02
CA ARG A 52 3.14 -12.57 -8.13
C ARG A 52 2.03 -11.54 -7.88
N PRO A 53 2.15 -10.33 -8.46
CA PRO A 53 1.06 -9.36 -8.46
C PRO A 53 -0.03 -9.76 -9.47
N GLY A 54 -1.29 -9.48 -9.15
CA GLY A 54 -2.42 -9.56 -10.08
C GLY A 54 -3.36 -10.75 -9.84
N TYR A 55 -3.62 -11.55 -10.88
CA TYR A 55 -4.63 -12.61 -10.81
C TYR A 55 -4.09 -13.88 -10.17
N GLN A 56 -4.88 -14.49 -9.26
CA GLN A 56 -4.55 -15.73 -8.53
C GLN A 56 -3.28 -15.63 -7.68
N GLU A 57 -3.17 -14.54 -6.92
CA GLU A 57 -2.09 -14.35 -5.95
C GLU A 57 -2.18 -15.37 -4.82
N GLN A 58 -1.02 -15.88 -4.43
CA GLN A 58 -0.87 -16.71 -3.25
C GLN A 58 -0.01 -15.96 -2.24
N GLY A 59 -0.68 -15.47 -1.19
CA GLY A 59 -0.02 -14.81 -0.07
C GLY A 59 0.66 -15.83 0.84
N THR A 60 1.92 -15.59 1.16
CA THR A 60 2.65 -16.31 2.22
C THR A 60 3.00 -15.37 3.35
N PRO A 61 3.00 -15.83 4.61
CA PRO A 61 3.57 -15.08 5.71
C PRO A 61 5.04 -14.73 5.42
N ILE A 62 5.45 -13.53 5.83
CA ILE A 62 6.85 -13.11 5.76
C ILE A 62 7.71 -14.12 6.53
N GLN A 63 8.72 -14.67 5.85
CA GLN A 63 9.65 -15.63 6.45
C GLN A 63 10.88 -14.92 7.03
N ASN A 64 11.43 -15.46 8.13
CA ASN A 64 12.77 -15.13 8.65
C ASN A 64 13.07 -13.63 8.89
N GLY A 65 12.04 -12.77 8.99
CA GLY A 65 12.25 -11.33 9.12
C GLY A 65 12.91 -10.67 7.91
N GLU A 66 12.75 -11.25 6.71
CA GLU A 66 13.36 -10.73 5.48
C GLU A 66 12.89 -9.32 5.12
N ILE A 67 11.70 -8.92 5.58
CA ILE A 67 11.16 -7.57 5.43
C ILE A 67 10.75 -7.05 6.81
N LEU A 68 11.21 -5.86 7.14
CA LEU A 68 10.85 -5.13 8.34
C LEU A 68 10.24 -3.81 7.91
N PHE A 69 9.19 -3.36 8.58
CA PHE A 69 8.55 -2.11 8.22
C PHE A 69 8.07 -1.35 9.45
N THR A 70 7.95 -0.03 9.28
CA THR A 70 7.51 0.88 10.33
C THR A 70 6.80 2.09 9.72
N PRO A 71 5.77 2.64 10.39
CA PRO A 71 5.13 2.11 11.60
C PRO A 71 4.20 0.92 11.28
N LEU A 72 3.86 0.12 12.30
CA LEU A 72 2.76 -0.86 12.20
C LEU A 72 1.39 -0.16 12.31
N LYS A 73 1.33 0.88 13.15
CA LYS A 73 0.15 1.70 13.37
C LYS A 73 0.55 3.10 13.80
N LYS A 74 -0.24 4.10 13.41
CA LYS A 74 -0.02 5.51 13.75
C LYS A 74 -1.34 6.25 13.80
N ILE A 75 -1.52 7.10 14.81
CA ILE A 75 -2.62 8.07 14.83
C ILE A 75 -2.10 9.34 14.15
N LEU A 76 -2.84 9.84 13.17
CA LEU A 76 -2.53 11.09 12.46
C LEU A 76 -3.68 12.09 12.64
N LEU A 77 -3.34 13.31 13.03
CA LEU A 77 -4.28 14.44 13.03
C LEU A 77 -4.54 14.92 11.59
N PRO A 78 -5.60 15.73 11.36
CA PRO A 78 -5.85 16.32 10.04
C PRO A 78 -4.64 17.07 9.50
N GLY A 79 -4.19 16.71 8.29
CA GLY A 79 -3.01 17.28 7.62
C GLY A 79 -1.66 16.76 8.12
N GLU A 80 -1.61 15.90 9.15
CA GLU A 80 -0.36 15.26 9.55
C GLU A 80 0.05 14.17 8.57
N GLN A 81 1.37 13.99 8.44
CA GLN A 81 1.97 12.95 7.62
C GLN A 81 2.92 12.07 8.44
N GLU A 82 3.10 10.84 7.96
CA GLU A 82 4.09 9.90 8.48
C GLU A 82 4.78 9.17 7.34
N PHE A 83 6.04 8.81 7.55
CA PHE A 83 6.79 8.03 6.57
C PHE A 83 6.66 6.54 6.87
N PHE A 84 6.05 5.81 5.94
CA PHE A 84 6.19 4.37 5.92
C PHE A 84 7.59 4.02 5.42
N LYS A 85 8.26 3.11 6.10
CA LYS A 85 9.61 2.65 5.77
C LYS A 85 9.63 1.14 5.70
N ILE A 86 10.31 0.62 4.69
CA ILE A 86 10.51 -0.81 4.48
C ILE A 86 12.01 -1.07 4.40
N PHE A 87 12.49 -2.00 5.20
CA PHE A 87 13.85 -2.52 5.18
C PHE A 87 13.81 -3.96 4.69
N TYR A 88 14.57 -4.27 3.66
CA TYR A 88 14.72 -5.64 3.18
C TYR A 88 16.08 -6.19 3.61
N ARG A 89 16.06 -7.35 4.24
CA ARG A 89 17.23 -8.10 4.77
C ARG A 89 17.25 -9.54 4.28
N GLY A 90 16.46 -9.87 3.27
CA GLY A 90 16.47 -11.18 2.65
C GLY A 90 17.74 -11.45 1.85
N GLU A 91 17.77 -12.63 1.23
CA GLU A 91 18.93 -13.13 0.51
C GLU A 91 19.37 -12.20 -0.63
N ALA A 92 20.68 -12.15 -0.84
CA ALA A 92 21.32 -11.48 -1.96
C ALA A 92 21.37 -12.44 -3.16
N ASP A 93 20.26 -12.55 -3.90
CA ASP A 93 20.17 -13.43 -5.06
C ASP A 93 19.59 -12.72 -6.30
N GLU A 94 19.44 -13.47 -7.38
CA GLU A 94 18.89 -13.03 -8.67
C GLU A 94 17.34 -13.02 -8.69
N LYS A 95 16.67 -13.23 -7.55
CA LYS A 95 15.21 -13.36 -7.48
C LYS A 95 14.53 -12.05 -7.10
N GLU A 96 13.61 -11.61 -7.95
CA GLU A 96 12.65 -10.56 -7.61
C GLU A 96 11.63 -11.09 -6.60
N ARG A 97 11.29 -10.29 -5.60
CA ARG A 97 10.30 -10.63 -4.57
C ARG A 97 9.18 -9.61 -4.57
N TYR A 98 7.96 -10.11 -4.45
CA TYR A 98 6.76 -9.30 -4.49
C TYR A 98 6.11 -9.32 -3.12
N TYR A 99 5.65 -8.14 -2.71
CA TYR A 99 4.94 -7.93 -1.47
C TYR A 99 3.67 -7.15 -1.74
N LYS A 100 2.60 -7.48 -1.04
CA LYS A 100 1.38 -6.67 -0.95
C LYS A 100 1.41 -5.87 0.33
N ILE A 101 1.26 -4.55 0.21
CA ILE A 101 1.11 -3.62 1.32
C ILE A 101 -0.36 -3.28 1.43
N ILE A 102 -0.91 -3.44 2.64
CA ILE A 102 -2.27 -3.05 2.98
C ILE A 102 -2.18 -1.89 3.98
N ILE A 103 -2.81 -0.77 3.63
CA ILE A 103 -2.87 0.44 4.45
C ILE A 103 -4.33 0.69 4.77
N SER A 104 -4.69 0.61 6.04
CA SER A 104 -6.05 0.83 6.48
C SER A 104 -6.16 2.11 7.30
N GLU A 105 -7.19 2.89 7.01
CA GLU A 105 -7.56 4.12 7.69
C GLU A 105 -8.88 3.90 8.44
N THR A 106 -8.88 4.16 9.76
CA THR A 106 -10.07 4.11 10.60
C THR A 106 -10.23 5.44 11.35
N PRO A 107 -11.31 6.21 11.15
CA PRO A 107 -11.55 7.42 11.91
C PRO A 107 -11.73 7.15 13.40
N LEU A 108 -11.03 7.92 14.22
CA LEU A 108 -11.18 7.92 15.67
C LEU A 108 -12.18 9.03 16.04
N ASP A 109 -13.47 8.74 15.93
CA ASP A 109 -14.51 9.68 16.35
C ASP A 109 -14.50 9.81 17.88
N ILE A 110 -13.87 10.88 18.39
CA ILE A 110 -13.99 11.29 19.79
C ILE A 110 -15.32 12.05 19.93
N ARG A 111 -16.45 11.34 20.01
CA ARG A 111 -17.71 11.96 20.43
C ARG A 111 -17.72 12.03 21.95
N ASN A 112 -17.68 13.24 22.51
CA ASN A 112 -18.05 13.45 23.91
C ASN A 112 -19.49 12.98 24.08
N ASP A 113 -19.69 12.05 25.01
CA ASP A 113 -20.99 11.48 25.35
C ASP A 113 -21.80 12.49 26.19
N GLU A 114 -22.09 13.65 25.59
CA GLU A 114 -22.97 14.67 26.17
C GLU A 114 -24.42 14.23 25.98
N GLY A 115 -24.83 13.26 26.78
CA GLY A 115 -26.22 13.05 27.18
C GLY A 115 -27.22 12.72 26.08
N GLN A 116 -27.75 11.49 26.15
CA GLN A 116 -29.06 11.10 25.61
C GLN A 116 -29.13 10.81 24.10
N LYS A 117 -28.48 9.71 23.69
CA LYS A 117 -29.07 8.61 22.90
C LYS A 117 -27.96 7.59 22.61
N LYS A 118 -28.14 6.34 23.03
CA LYS A 118 -27.26 5.22 22.67
C LYS A 118 -27.38 4.98 21.16
N GLN A 119 -26.61 5.72 20.37
CA GLN A 119 -26.48 5.49 18.94
C GLN A 119 -25.44 4.38 18.74
N PRO A 120 -25.67 3.43 17.82
CA PRO A 120 -24.65 2.44 17.50
C PRO A 120 -23.38 3.14 17.00
N LEU A 121 -22.25 2.84 17.63
CA LEU A 121 -20.94 3.33 17.21
C LEU A 121 -20.54 2.57 15.93
N PHE A 122 -20.33 3.30 14.84
CA PHE A 122 -19.89 2.76 13.57
C PHE A 122 -18.56 3.40 13.19
N TYR A 123 -17.53 2.58 13.02
CA TYR A 123 -16.19 3.01 12.62
C TYR A 123 -15.91 2.47 11.22
N PRO A 124 -16.12 3.26 10.15
CA PRO A 124 -15.78 2.83 8.81
C PRO A 124 -14.26 2.66 8.70
N THR A 125 -13.80 1.54 8.15
CA THR A 125 -12.40 1.34 7.80
C THR A 125 -12.28 1.30 6.28
N VAL A 126 -11.38 2.12 5.74
CA VAL A 126 -11.02 2.11 4.31
C VAL A 126 -9.64 1.50 4.16
N SER A 127 -9.45 0.60 3.21
CA SER A 127 -8.16 -0.07 2.97
C SER A 127 -7.68 0.14 1.54
N LEU A 128 -6.41 0.52 1.41
CA LEU A 128 -5.67 0.56 0.16
C LEU A 128 -4.73 -0.65 0.09
N GLU A 129 -4.82 -1.41 -0.99
CA GLU A 129 -3.86 -2.44 -1.33
C GLU A 129 -2.94 -1.94 -2.44
N THR A 130 -1.63 -2.08 -2.24
CA THR A 130 -0.63 -1.79 -3.28
C THR A 130 0.46 -2.85 -3.32
N TYR A 131 1.21 -2.91 -4.42
CA TYR A 131 2.33 -3.82 -4.60
C TYR A 131 3.66 -3.12 -4.32
N PHE A 132 4.57 -3.88 -3.72
CA PHE A 132 5.94 -3.50 -3.50
C PHE A 132 6.87 -4.57 -4.05
N VAL A 133 7.82 -4.15 -4.88
CA VAL A 133 8.74 -5.04 -5.59
C VAL A 133 10.15 -4.83 -5.08
N VAL A 134 10.79 -5.89 -4.59
CA VAL A 134 12.22 -5.86 -4.29
C VAL A 134 12.96 -6.41 -5.50
N ARG A 135 13.71 -5.54 -6.19
CA ARG A 135 14.54 -5.92 -7.32
C ARG A 135 15.72 -6.77 -6.82
N PRO A 136 16.19 -7.75 -7.61
CA PRO A 136 17.34 -8.55 -7.23
C PRO A 136 18.63 -7.74 -7.22
N LYS A 137 19.61 -8.22 -6.45
CA LYS A 137 20.86 -7.48 -6.26
C LYS A 137 21.76 -7.50 -7.50
N ASP A 138 21.75 -8.60 -8.25
CA ASP A 138 22.51 -8.76 -9.50
C ASP A 138 21.53 -9.06 -10.65
N PRO A 139 21.06 -8.03 -11.39
CA PRO A 139 20.06 -8.23 -12.42
C PRO A 139 20.65 -8.59 -13.80
N ASP A 140 20.21 -9.71 -14.40
CA ASP A 140 20.57 -10.14 -15.76
C ASP A 140 19.41 -9.87 -16.76
N PHE A 141 19.31 -8.63 -17.25
CA PHE A 141 18.26 -8.21 -18.18
C PHE A 141 18.54 -8.67 -19.63
N LYS A 142 17.68 -9.55 -20.18
CA LYS A 142 17.74 -10.00 -21.60
C LYS A 142 16.39 -9.88 -22.30
N TYR A 143 16.34 -9.13 -23.40
CA TYR A 143 15.16 -8.95 -24.24
C TYR A 143 15.45 -9.19 -25.72
N ASP A 144 14.42 -9.54 -26.47
CA ASP A 144 14.45 -9.67 -27.93
C ASP A 144 13.24 -8.96 -28.52
N LEU A 145 13.53 -8.15 -29.54
CA LEU A 145 12.58 -7.26 -30.17
C LEU A 145 12.43 -7.70 -31.62
N ASN A 146 11.31 -8.35 -31.91
CA ASN A 146 10.91 -8.62 -33.28
C ASN A 146 10.00 -7.49 -33.78
N ILE A 147 10.62 -6.47 -34.38
CA ILE A 147 9.96 -5.27 -34.91
C ILE A 147 8.90 -5.63 -35.97
N ASN A 148 9.16 -6.66 -36.79
CA ASN A 148 8.28 -7.04 -37.89
C ASN A 148 6.98 -7.71 -37.43
N GLN A 149 6.97 -8.29 -36.23
CA GLN A 149 5.80 -8.95 -35.64
C GLN A 149 5.16 -8.10 -34.52
N GLY A 150 5.76 -6.97 -34.14
CA GLY A 150 5.35 -6.20 -32.97
C GLY A 150 5.51 -6.98 -31.65
N ILE A 151 6.37 -8.01 -31.64
CA ILE A 151 6.56 -8.90 -30.50
C ILE A 151 7.82 -8.48 -29.75
N LEU A 152 7.63 -8.04 -28.50
CA LEU A 152 8.70 -7.96 -27.52
C LEU A 152 8.68 -9.26 -26.70
N LYS A 153 9.71 -10.08 -26.88
CA LYS A 153 9.86 -11.35 -26.15
C LYS A 153 11.01 -11.18 -25.14
N LYS A 154 10.68 -11.09 -23.84
CA LYS A 154 11.68 -11.10 -22.76
C LYS A 154 12.13 -12.55 -22.54
N TYR A 155 13.43 -12.81 -22.52
CA TYR A 155 14.00 -14.15 -22.31
C TYR A 155 14.33 -14.43 -20.84
N ARG A 156 14.43 -13.40 -19.99
CA ARG A 156 14.51 -13.50 -18.53
C ARG A 156 13.84 -12.30 -17.86
N GLN A 157 13.20 -12.57 -16.73
CA GLN A 157 12.16 -11.78 -16.09
C GLN A 157 12.71 -10.68 -15.20
N TYR A 158 12.11 -9.49 -15.29
CA TYR A 158 11.79 -8.61 -14.15
C TYR A 158 10.46 -7.95 -14.50
N LEU A 159 9.47 -8.06 -13.60
CA LEU A 159 8.07 -7.64 -13.82
C LEU A 159 7.98 -6.10 -13.76
N PHE A 160 7.12 -5.55 -14.62
CA PHE A 160 6.95 -4.13 -14.96
C PHE A 160 8.16 -3.52 -15.69
#